data_AF-A0A9P4TYA2-F1
#
_entry.id   AF-A0A9P4TYA2-F1
#
_cell.length_a   1.000
_cell.length_b   1.000
_cell.length_c   1.000
_cell.angle_alpha   90.00
_cell.angle_beta   90.00
_cell.angle_gamma   90.00
#
_symmetry.space_group_name_H-M   'P 1'
#
loop_
_entity.id
_entity.type
_entity.pdbx_description
1 polymer ?
#
loop_
_entity_poly.entity_id
_entity_poly.type
_entity_poly.pdbx_seq_one_letter_code
_entity_poly.pdbx_strand_id
1 'polypeptide(L)'
;MVEALPTPSSPTTTKWLGPLLGGEHQSHKTSDRVYGLVYRLEKEDEEKLDQYEDVPESYEKQTMWVEYWGKREGADGMSRPVDVKNMRSQRIKVLAYVDKNSTEDAKPNGTYRYKVNVGVRDAMAEGIPQTYIDQCIRPFIPVEKEQNLITMAIEDAVRMGIDVRSIVTKTETELAERGAKQEGEKQISQTSTEKYLEKILGDANAAENDLGGFHRGRAMSSTL
;
A
#
# COMPACT_ATOMS: atom_id res chain seq x y z
N MET A 1 -24.24 17.93 -23.87
CA MET A 1 -24.82 18.50 -22.63
C MET A 1 -26.09 17.74 -22.33
N VAL A 2 -26.11 16.97 -21.25
CA VAL A 2 -27.32 16.41 -20.67
C VAL A 2 -27.22 16.68 -19.18
N GLU A 3 -28.04 17.61 -18.71
CA GLU A 3 -28.13 18.00 -17.31
C GLU A 3 -29.07 17.02 -16.63
N ALA A 4 -28.53 16.14 -15.78
CA ALA A 4 -29.33 15.21 -14.99
C ALA A 4 -29.88 15.94 -13.77
N LEU A 5 -31.19 15.81 -13.53
CA LEU A 5 -31.87 16.40 -12.38
C LEU A 5 -31.31 15.85 -11.06
N PRO A 6 -31.21 16.69 -10.00
CA PRO A 6 -30.67 16.27 -8.72
C PRO A 6 -31.59 15.23 -8.07
N THR A 7 -31.03 14.09 -7.71
CA THR A 7 -31.73 13.03 -6.97
C THR A 7 -32.07 13.50 -5.55
N PRO A 8 -33.25 13.14 -5.01
CA PRO A 8 -33.61 13.47 -3.63
C PRO A 8 -32.68 12.74 -2.66
N SER A 9 -31.88 13.49 -1.92
CA SER A 9 -30.94 12.94 -0.92
C SER A 9 -31.68 12.51 0.34
N SER A 10 -31.52 11.24 0.73
CA SER A 10 -31.97 10.73 2.02
C SER A 10 -31.02 11.23 3.14
N PRO A 11 -31.53 11.54 4.35
CA PRO A 11 -30.71 12.00 5.49
C PRO A 11 -29.54 11.06 5.83
N THR A 12 -29.69 9.76 5.57
CA THR A 12 -28.67 8.74 5.85
C THR A 12 -27.49 8.81 4.87
N THR A 13 -27.73 9.28 3.64
CA THR A 13 -26.70 9.41 2.59
C THR A 13 -25.81 10.65 2.81
N THR A 14 -26.36 11.68 3.46
CA THR A 14 -25.65 12.93 3.80
C THR A 14 -24.58 12.74 4.90
N LYS A 15 -24.73 11.71 5.74
CA LYS A 15 -23.78 11.42 6.84
C LYS A 15 -22.42 10.92 6.35
N TRP A 16 -22.37 10.26 5.19
CA TRP A 16 -21.14 9.69 4.62
C TRP A 16 -20.47 10.58 3.57
N LEU A 17 -21.23 11.47 2.91
CA LEU A 17 -20.74 12.26 1.78
C LEU A 17 -20.19 13.64 2.16
N GLY A 18 -20.32 14.07 3.41
CA GLY A 18 -20.00 15.45 3.81
C GLY A 18 -20.88 16.50 3.10
N PRO A 19 -20.73 17.80 3.42
CA PRO A 19 -21.57 18.85 2.88
C PRO A 19 -21.39 18.95 1.36
N LEU A 20 -22.47 18.73 0.61
CA LEU A 20 -22.47 18.60 -0.85
C LEU A 20 -22.29 19.92 -1.62
N LEU A 21 -22.06 21.05 -0.95
CA LEU A 21 -21.94 22.36 -1.60
C LEU A 21 -20.91 23.19 -0.83
N GLY A 22 -19.97 23.79 -1.55
CA GLY A 22 -18.87 24.58 -1.00
C GLY A 22 -19.33 25.76 -0.14
N GLY A 23 -19.50 25.49 1.15
CA GLY A 23 -19.82 26.45 2.19
C GLY A 23 -19.16 26.02 3.49
N GLU A 24 -18.27 26.90 3.98
CA GLU A 24 -17.58 26.89 5.27
C GLU A 24 -16.80 25.63 5.67
N HIS A 25 -15.51 25.85 5.91
CA HIS A 25 -14.58 24.96 6.60
C HIS A 25 -15.07 24.67 8.03
N GLN A 26 -16.15 23.89 8.18
CA GLN A 26 -16.43 23.26 9.46
C GLN A 26 -15.33 22.23 9.69
N SER A 27 -14.67 22.39 10.84
CA SER A 27 -13.63 21.51 11.36
C SER A 27 -14.17 20.08 11.53
N HIS A 28 -14.30 19.34 10.43
CA HIS A 28 -14.45 17.90 10.48
C HIS A 28 -13.23 17.35 11.20
N LYS A 29 -13.45 16.51 12.21
CA LYS A 29 -12.38 15.65 12.69
C LYS A 29 -11.83 14.95 11.45
N THR A 30 -10.52 15.02 11.28
CA THR A 30 -9.74 14.33 10.24
C THR A 30 -10.07 12.84 10.10
N SER A 31 -10.71 12.24 11.11
CA SER A 31 -11.24 10.87 11.11
C SER A 31 -12.34 10.58 10.08
N ASP A 32 -13.05 11.59 9.57
CA ASP A 32 -14.23 11.37 8.71
C ASP A 32 -13.89 11.44 7.21
N ARG A 33 -12.62 11.63 6.86
CA ARG A 33 -12.16 11.74 5.47
C ARG A 33 -11.03 10.76 5.22
N VAL A 34 -11.14 10.03 4.11
CA VAL A 34 -10.08 9.14 3.61
C VAL A 34 -9.36 9.86 2.47
N TYR A 35 -8.05 10.00 2.60
CA TYR A 35 -7.18 10.51 1.54
C TYR A 35 -6.46 9.34 0.86
N GLY A 36 -6.29 9.46 -0.45
CA GLY A 36 -5.60 8.46 -1.26
C GLY A 36 -5.12 9.06 -2.58
N LEU A 37 -4.40 8.24 -3.34
CA LEU A 37 -3.91 8.59 -4.67
C LEU A 37 -4.88 8.03 -5.72
N VAL A 38 -5.12 8.81 -6.77
CA VAL A 38 -5.97 8.40 -7.90
C VAL A 38 -5.07 8.08 -9.08
N TYR A 39 -5.18 6.86 -9.59
CA TYR A 39 -4.45 6.38 -10.74
C TYR A 39 -5.38 6.24 -11.94
N ARG A 40 -4.86 6.53 -13.14
CA ARG A 40 -5.50 6.16 -14.38
C ARG A 40 -4.94 4.81 -14.80
N LEU A 41 -5.82 3.83 -14.98
CA LEU A 41 -5.47 2.47 -15.36
C LEU A 41 -6.09 2.13 -16.72
N GLU A 42 -5.39 1.29 -17.48
CA GLU A 42 -5.94 0.61 -18.64
C GLU A 42 -6.70 -0.64 -18.20
N LYS A 43 -7.55 -1.18 -19.09
CA LYS A 43 -8.42 -2.32 -18.76
C LYS A 43 -7.61 -3.55 -18.39
N GLU A 44 -6.49 -3.76 -19.07
CA GLU A 44 -5.56 -4.86 -18.87
C GLU A 44 -4.87 -4.77 -17.50
N ASP A 45 -4.65 -3.57 -16.98
CA ASP A 45 -4.09 -3.37 -15.65
C ASP A 45 -5.15 -3.53 -14.55
N GLU A 46 -6.39 -3.11 -14.82
CA GLU A 46 -7.53 -3.42 -13.94
C GLU A 46 -7.74 -4.93 -13.79
N GLU A 47 -7.70 -5.69 -14.88
CA GLU A 47 -7.85 -7.16 -14.85
C GLU A 47 -6.75 -7.86 -14.05
N LYS A 48 -5.52 -7.31 -14.05
CA LYS A 48 -4.45 -7.81 -13.18
C LYS A 48 -4.71 -7.47 -11.72
N LEU A 49 -5.19 -6.26 -11.43
CA LEU A 49 -5.55 -5.88 -10.07
C LEU A 49 -6.67 -6.76 -9.53
N ASP A 50 -7.66 -7.13 -10.33
CA ASP A 50 -8.73 -8.04 -9.91
C ASP A 50 -8.19 -9.38 -9.40
N GLN A 51 -7.14 -9.89 -10.03
CA GLN A 51 -6.47 -11.12 -9.61
C GLN A 51 -5.66 -10.92 -8.32
N TYR A 52 -5.00 -9.77 -8.16
CA TYR A 52 -4.22 -9.46 -6.96
C TYR A 52 -5.11 -9.18 -5.74
N GLU A 53 -6.28 -8.59 -5.95
CA GLU A 53 -7.27 -8.26 -4.91
C GLU A 53 -8.27 -9.40 -4.67
N ASP A 54 -8.11 -10.52 -5.38
CA ASP A 54 -8.94 -11.73 -5.25
C ASP A 54 -10.45 -11.41 -5.32
N VAL A 55 -10.84 -10.66 -6.35
CA VAL A 55 -12.22 -10.21 -6.55
C VAL A 55 -13.06 -11.34 -7.16
N PRO A 56 -14.28 -11.62 -6.66
CA PRO A 56 -15.01 -10.90 -5.60
C PRO A 56 -14.90 -11.52 -4.19
N GLU A 57 -14.01 -12.49 -3.98
CA GLU A 57 -13.95 -13.27 -2.74
C GLU A 57 -13.41 -12.45 -1.56
N SER A 58 -12.28 -11.78 -1.74
CA SER A 58 -11.62 -10.98 -0.69
C SER A 58 -12.04 -9.50 -0.71
N TYR A 59 -12.16 -8.90 -1.89
CA TYR A 59 -12.55 -7.50 -2.06
C TYR A 59 -13.67 -7.34 -3.09
N GLU A 60 -14.51 -6.33 -2.89
CA GLU A 60 -15.54 -5.94 -3.86
C GLU A 60 -15.22 -4.61 -4.56
N LYS A 61 -15.49 -4.57 -5.87
CA LYS A 61 -15.44 -3.35 -6.67
C LYS A 61 -16.57 -2.39 -6.29
N GLN A 62 -16.20 -1.18 -5.86
CA GLN A 62 -17.14 -0.11 -5.59
C GLN A 62 -16.81 1.14 -6.39
N THR A 63 -17.84 1.68 -7.05
CA THR A 63 -17.71 2.98 -7.70
C THR A 63 -18.21 4.08 -6.78
N MET A 64 -17.37 5.07 -6.49
CA MET A 64 -17.69 6.16 -5.58
C MET A 64 -17.30 7.52 -6.15
N TRP A 65 -17.95 8.57 -5.63
CA TRP A 65 -17.62 9.96 -5.95
C TRP A 65 -16.58 10.48 -4.96
N VAL A 66 -15.51 11.08 -5.46
CA VAL A 66 -14.44 11.65 -4.64
C VAL A 66 -14.15 13.10 -5.04
N GLU A 67 -13.59 13.85 -4.09
CA GLU A 67 -12.96 15.14 -4.37
C GLU A 67 -11.54 14.88 -4.87
N TYR A 68 -11.26 15.33 -6.10
CA TYR A 68 -9.98 15.13 -6.76
C TYR A 68 -9.28 16.46 -6.98
N TRP A 69 -8.02 16.51 -6.58
CA TRP A 69 -7.14 17.65 -6.82
C TRP A 69 -6.05 17.21 -7.80
N GLY A 70 -6.27 17.50 -9.08
CA GLY A 70 -5.31 17.14 -10.12
C GLY A 70 -4.02 17.93 -10.02
N LYS A 71 -2.89 17.24 -10.22
CA LYS A 71 -1.59 17.87 -10.39
C LYS A 71 -1.63 18.86 -11.55
N ARG A 72 -1.08 20.05 -11.32
CA ARG A 72 -0.86 21.06 -12.34
C ARG A 72 0.64 21.25 -12.47
N GLU A 73 1.14 21.14 -13.70
CA GLU A 73 2.51 21.56 -13.98
C GLU A 73 2.59 23.07 -13.80
N GLY A 74 3.63 23.53 -13.10
CA GLY A 74 3.94 24.94 -13.05
C GLY A 74 4.33 25.46 -14.45
N ALA A 75 4.34 26.77 -14.63
CA ALA A 75 4.83 27.40 -15.87
C ALA A 75 6.31 27.06 -16.17
N ASP A 76 7.03 26.53 -15.18
CA ASP A 76 8.40 26.01 -15.23
C ASP A 76 8.48 24.53 -15.64
N GLY A 77 7.35 23.87 -15.93
CA GLY A 77 7.28 22.44 -16.21
C GLY A 77 7.51 21.55 -14.98
N MET A 78 7.66 22.13 -13.78
CA MET A 78 7.89 21.35 -12.56
C MET A 78 6.55 20.93 -11.94
N SER A 79 6.47 19.64 -11.59
CA SER A 79 5.35 19.10 -10.82
C SER A 79 5.52 19.52 -9.36
N ARG A 80 4.47 20.10 -8.77
CA ARG A 80 4.45 20.49 -7.35
C ARG A 80 3.47 19.62 -6.59
N PRO A 81 3.68 19.41 -5.28
CA PRO A 81 2.70 18.76 -4.42
C PRO A 81 1.37 19.48 -4.50
N VAL A 82 0.28 18.72 -4.41
CA VAL A 82 -1.06 19.26 -4.47
C VAL A 82 -1.37 20.01 -3.18
N ASP A 83 -1.81 21.26 -3.30
CA ASP A 83 -2.29 22.03 -2.15
C ASP A 83 -3.79 21.79 -1.94
N VAL A 84 -4.10 20.73 -1.19
CA VAL A 84 -5.47 20.31 -0.86
C VAL A 84 -6.26 21.42 -0.15
N LYS A 85 -5.61 22.36 0.55
CA LYS A 85 -6.29 23.42 1.31
C LYS A 85 -6.71 24.59 0.43
N ASN A 86 -5.87 24.97 -0.53
CA ASN A 86 -6.10 26.19 -1.32
C ASN A 86 -6.55 25.91 -2.76
N MET A 87 -6.39 24.69 -3.26
CA MET A 87 -6.85 24.32 -4.62
C MET A 87 -8.32 23.89 -4.62
N ARG A 88 -9.04 24.27 -5.68
CA ARG A 88 -10.37 23.73 -5.97
C ARG A 88 -10.28 22.26 -6.35
N SER A 89 -11.07 21.44 -5.69
CA SER A 89 -11.32 20.06 -6.07
C SER A 89 -12.28 19.97 -7.26
N GLN A 90 -12.20 18.85 -7.96
CA GLN A 90 -13.16 18.40 -8.95
C GLN A 90 -13.83 17.13 -8.44
N ARG A 91 -15.14 16.99 -8.63
CA ARG A 91 -15.84 15.78 -8.26
C ARG A 91 -15.72 14.76 -9.39
N ILE A 92 -15.04 13.66 -9.15
CA ILE A 92 -14.85 12.58 -10.13
C ILE A 92 -15.39 11.27 -9.60
N LYS A 93 -15.70 10.36 -10.51
CA LYS A 93 -16.12 8.99 -10.20
C LYS A 93 -14.90 8.09 -10.28
N VAL A 94 -14.62 7.33 -9.24
CA VAL A 94 -13.47 6.41 -9.16
C VAL A 94 -13.92 5.00 -8.79
N LEU A 95 -13.11 4.01 -9.14
CA LEU A 95 -13.22 2.64 -8.69
C LEU A 95 -12.32 2.42 -7.47
N ALA A 96 -12.84 1.78 -6.42
CA ALA A 96 -12.07 1.35 -5.26
C ALA A 96 -12.43 -0.10 -4.92
N TYR A 97 -11.47 -0.82 -4.37
CA TYR A 97 -11.65 -2.18 -3.83
C TYR A 97 -11.90 -2.08 -2.34
N VAL A 98 -12.97 -2.71 -1.85
CA VAL A 98 -13.38 -2.64 -0.45
C VAL A 98 -13.64 -4.03 0.08
N ASP A 99 -12.93 -4.40 1.14
CA ASP A 99 -13.26 -5.57 1.96
C ASP A 99 -14.40 -5.19 2.92
N LYS A 100 -15.50 -5.94 2.88
CA LYS A 100 -16.67 -5.77 3.75
C LYS A 100 -16.71 -6.76 4.91
N ASN A 101 -15.86 -7.78 4.87
CA ASN A 101 -15.87 -8.91 5.78
C ASN A 101 -14.86 -8.70 6.92
N SER A 102 -13.68 -8.15 6.62
CA SER A 102 -12.64 -7.88 7.62
C SER A 102 -12.82 -6.49 8.25
N THR A 103 -13.73 -6.41 9.23
CA THR A 103 -14.08 -5.13 9.91
C THR A 103 -13.39 -4.92 11.25
N GLU A 104 -12.59 -5.89 11.70
CA GLU A 104 -11.84 -5.82 12.96
C GLU A 104 -10.40 -5.34 12.73
N ASP A 105 -9.86 -4.61 13.71
CA ASP A 105 -8.48 -4.15 13.67
C ASP A 105 -7.51 -5.34 13.72
N ALA A 106 -6.65 -5.44 12.71
CA ALA A 106 -5.61 -6.46 12.63
C ALA A 106 -4.21 -5.83 12.55
N LYS A 107 -3.21 -6.55 13.07
CA LYS A 107 -1.81 -6.14 12.94
C LYS A 107 -1.28 -6.54 11.55
N PRO A 108 -0.94 -5.59 10.68
CA PRO A 108 -0.42 -5.91 9.35
C PRO A 108 0.95 -6.57 9.43
N ASN A 109 1.24 -7.45 8.47
CA ASN A 109 2.53 -8.13 8.35
C ASN A 109 3.66 -7.15 7.93
N GLY A 110 4.91 -7.56 8.11
CA GLY A 110 6.11 -6.76 7.82
C GLY A 110 6.20 -6.30 6.36
N THR A 111 5.91 -7.19 5.41
CA THR A 111 5.91 -6.86 3.97
C THR A 111 4.89 -5.77 3.64
N TYR A 112 3.68 -5.86 4.18
CA TYR A 112 2.63 -4.86 4.00
C TYR A 112 3.03 -3.54 4.64
N ARG A 113 3.54 -3.57 5.88
CA ARG A 113 4.04 -2.38 6.59
C ARG A 113 5.17 -1.69 5.84
N TYR A 114 6.08 -2.44 5.24
CA TYR A 114 7.13 -1.89 4.38
C TYR A 114 6.52 -1.17 3.17
N LYS A 115 5.66 -1.86 2.40
CA LYS A 115 5.00 -1.28 1.22
C LYS A 115 4.21 -0.02 1.54
N VAL A 116 3.44 -0.02 2.63
CA VAL A 116 2.67 1.16 3.05
C VAL A 116 3.60 2.29 3.49
N ASN A 117 4.69 2.02 4.22
CA ASN A 117 5.67 3.07 4.55
C ASN A 117 6.31 3.70 3.32
N VAL A 118 6.61 2.91 2.29
CA VAL A 118 7.07 3.43 0.99
C VAL A 118 5.98 4.32 0.38
N GLY A 119 4.75 3.83 0.27
CA GLY A 119 3.62 4.58 -0.30
C GLY A 119 3.26 5.86 0.48
N VAL A 120 3.48 5.89 1.80
CA VAL A 120 3.28 7.12 2.60
C VAL A 120 4.27 8.22 2.20
N ARG A 121 5.52 7.87 1.86
CA ARG A 121 6.50 8.87 1.36
C ARG A 121 6.00 9.49 0.06
N ASP A 122 5.53 8.65 -0.86
CA ASP A 122 4.99 9.10 -2.14
C ASP A 122 3.75 9.98 -1.92
N ALA A 123 2.78 9.49 -1.13
CA ALA A 123 1.57 10.23 -0.76
C ALA A 123 1.85 11.63 -0.19
N MET A 124 2.83 11.75 0.69
CA MET A 124 3.22 13.05 1.25
C MET A 124 3.85 13.96 0.19
N ALA A 125 4.67 13.42 -0.70
CA ALA A 125 5.23 14.18 -1.83
C ALA A 125 4.14 14.63 -2.82
N GLU A 126 3.04 13.88 -2.91
CA GLU A 126 1.86 14.22 -3.72
C GLU A 126 0.94 15.25 -3.04
N GLY A 127 1.11 15.52 -1.75
CA GLY A 127 0.34 16.54 -1.01
C GLY A 127 -0.73 16.00 -0.06
N ILE A 128 -0.72 14.69 0.25
CA ILE A 128 -1.58 14.14 1.31
C ILE A 128 -1.19 14.77 2.66
N PRO A 129 -2.15 15.30 3.45
CA PRO A 129 -1.83 15.99 4.70
C PRO A 129 -1.14 15.08 5.72
N GLN A 130 -0.04 15.58 6.32
CA GLN A 130 0.66 14.90 7.40
C GLN A 130 -0.28 14.49 8.56
N THR A 131 -1.22 15.36 8.90
CA THR A 131 -2.19 15.11 9.97
C THR A 131 -3.03 13.86 9.73
N TYR A 132 -3.41 13.59 8.48
CA TYR A 132 -4.14 12.38 8.12
C TYR A 132 -3.27 11.13 8.29
N ILE A 133 -2.01 11.20 7.85
CA ILE A 133 -1.05 10.11 8.02
C ILE A 133 -0.87 9.80 9.52
N ASP A 134 -0.63 10.82 10.33
CA ASP A 134 -0.36 10.65 11.76
C ASP A 134 -1.56 10.08 12.53
N GLN A 135 -2.78 10.43 12.14
CA GLN A 135 -4.00 10.05 12.87
C GLN A 135 -4.62 8.76 12.35
N CYS A 136 -4.58 8.50 11.04
CA CYS A 136 -5.26 7.37 10.42
C CYS A 136 -4.32 6.23 10.06
N ILE A 137 -3.04 6.50 9.76
CA ILE A 137 -2.10 5.48 9.26
C ILE A 137 -1.09 5.06 10.35
N ARG A 138 -0.48 6.02 11.05
CA ARG A 138 0.60 5.73 12.02
C ARG A 138 0.20 4.87 13.23
N PRO A 139 -1.05 4.86 13.72
CA PRO A 139 -1.45 3.91 14.77
C PRO A 139 -1.27 2.44 14.37
N PHE A 140 -1.41 2.12 13.07
CA PHE A 140 -1.31 0.76 12.54
C PHE A 140 0.02 0.48 11.83
N ILE A 141 0.61 1.52 11.22
CA ILE A 141 1.85 1.45 10.44
C ILE A 141 2.88 2.44 11.01
N PRO A 142 3.53 2.11 12.14
CA PRO A 142 4.50 3.01 12.74
C PRO A 142 5.76 3.13 11.86
N VAL A 143 6.42 4.28 11.96
CA VAL A 143 7.70 4.53 11.30
C VAL A 143 8.75 3.66 11.98
N GLU A 144 9.26 2.66 11.26
CA GLU A 144 10.41 1.87 11.68
C GLU A 144 11.61 2.20 10.80
N LYS A 145 12.81 1.91 11.32
CA LYS A 145 14.02 2.00 10.51
C LYS A 145 13.85 1.07 9.30
N GLU A 146 14.25 1.55 8.12
CA GLU A 146 14.14 0.78 6.87
C GLU A 146 14.75 -0.62 7.00
N GLN A 147 15.89 -0.72 7.71
CA GLN A 147 16.54 -1.99 8.04
C GLN A 147 15.62 -2.98 8.78
N ASN A 148 14.82 -2.49 9.72
CA ASN A 148 13.92 -3.32 10.51
C ASN A 148 12.76 -3.81 9.62
N LEU A 149 12.20 -2.92 8.79
CA LEU A 149 11.12 -3.28 7.87
C LEU A 149 11.58 -4.31 6.82
N ILE A 150 12.78 -4.14 6.27
CA ILE A 150 13.38 -5.11 5.34
C ILE A 150 13.57 -6.45 6.03
N THR A 151 14.10 -6.46 7.26
CA THR A 151 14.30 -7.68 8.05
C THR A 151 12.97 -8.40 8.29
N MET A 152 11.94 -7.70 8.76
CA MET A 152 10.61 -8.27 8.98
C MET A 152 9.97 -8.80 7.69
N ALA A 153 10.14 -8.10 6.56
CA ALA A 153 9.62 -8.53 5.28
C ALA A 153 10.32 -9.82 4.78
N ILE A 154 11.64 -9.93 4.99
CA ILE A 154 12.41 -11.15 4.68
C ILE A 154 11.94 -12.31 5.57
N GLU A 155 11.80 -12.08 6.88
CA GLU A 155 11.31 -13.10 7.82
C GLU A 155 9.91 -13.60 7.46
N ASP A 156 9.00 -12.70 7.11
CA ASP A 156 7.65 -13.07 6.66
C ASP A 156 7.69 -13.86 5.35
N ALA A 157 8.53 -13.47 4.38
CA ALA A 157 8.68 -14.18 3.11
C ALA A 157 9.20 -15.61 3.33
N VAL A 158 10.20 -15.79 4.20
CA VAL A 158 10.73 -17.10 4.57
C VAL A 158 9.65 -17.94 5.25
N ARG A 159 8.87 -17.35 6.17
CA ARG A 159 7.73 -18.03 6.83
C ARG A 159 6.67 -18.49 5.83
N MET A 160 6.48 -17.75 4.74
CA MET A 160 5.60 -18.11 3.63
C MET A 160 6.20 -19.19 2.70
N GLY A 161 7.41 -19.71 2.99
CA GLY A 161 8.09 -20.72 2.19
C GLY A 161 8.80 -20.17 0.96
N ILE A 162 9.03 -18.86 0.89
CA ILE A 162 9.75 -18.22 -0.22
C ILE A 162 11.25 -18.38 0.00
N ASP A 163 11.95 -18.98 -0.97
CA ASP A 163 13.42 -19.05 -0.96
C ASP A 163 14.04 -17.70 -1.36
N VAL A 164 14.12 -16.80 -0.37
CA VAL A 164 14.67 -15.45 -0.53
C VAL A 164 16.12 -15.49 -1.01
N ARG A 165 16.91 -16.49 -0.58
CA ARG A 165 18.33 -16.59 -0.94
C ARG A 165 18.47 -16.81 -2.44
N SER A 166 17.74 -17.78 -3.00
CA SER A 166 17.73 -18.05 -4.43
C SER A 166 17.28 -16.84 -5.25
N ILE A 167 16.26 -16.11 -4.78
CA ILE A 167 15.79 -14.88 -5.44
C ILE A 167 16.90 -13.82 -5.48
N VAL A 168 17.55 -13.54 -4.35
CA VAL A 168 18.61 -12.52 -4.30
C VAL A 168 19.77 -12.90 -5.21
N THR A 169 20.26 -14.14 -5.13
CA THR A 169 21.36 -14.60 -5.98
C THR A 169 21.01 -14.48 -7.46
N LYS A 170 19.78 -14.84 -7.85
CA LYS A 170 19.30 -14.69 -9.22
C LYS A 170 19.25 -13.22 -9.65
N THR A 171 18.68 -12.33 -8.82
CA THR A 171 18.60 -10.90 -9.12
C THR A 171 19.98 -10.25 -9.21
N GLU A 172 20.91 -10.60 -8.32
CA GLU A 172 22.29 -10.11 -8.37
C GLU A 172 23.01 -10.56 -9.65
N THR A 173 22.79 -11.81 -10.07
CA THR A 173 23.33 -12.33 -11.33
C THR A 173 22.75 -11.57 -12.53
N GLU A 174 21.44 -11.37 -12.58
CA GLU A 174 20.78 -10.59 -13.64
C GLU A 174 21.23 -9.12 -13.67
N LEU A 175 21.42 -8.50 -12.50
CA LEU A 175 21.93 -7.13 -12.39
C LEU A 175 23.39 -7.03 -12.83
N ALA A 176 24.23 -8.02 -12.50
CA ALA A 176 25.62 -8.09 -12.96
C ALA A 176 25.69 -8.26 -14.48
N GLU A 177 24.84 -9.10 -15.07
CA GLU A 177 24.75 -9.28 -16.53
C GLU A 177 24.23 -8.03 -17.25
N ARG A 178 23.28 -7.30 -16.65
CA ARG A 178 22.79 -6.02 -17.18
C ARG A 178 23.82 -4.90 -17.03
N GLY A 179 24.52 -4.85 -15.91
CA GLY A 179 25.61 -3.90 -15.65
C GLY A 179 26.82 -4.13 -16.54
N ALA A 180 27.15 -5.39 -16.87
CA ALA A 180 28.20 -5.73 -17.84
C ALA A 180 27.85 -5.31 -19.28
N LYS A 181 26.56 -5.09 -19.60
CA LYS A 181 26.11 -4.52 -20.88
C LYS A 181 26.08 -2.99 -20.89
N GLN A 182 26.27 -2.35 -19.73
CA GLN A 182 26.33 -0.90 -19.54
C GLN A 182 27.64 -0.56 -18.82
N GLU A 183 28.79 -0.79 -19.46
CA GLU A 183 30.08 -0.59 -18.79
C GLU A 183 30.32 0.88 -18.42
N GLY A 184 30.60 1.08 -17.14
CA GLY A 184 31.29 2.26 -16.61
C GLY A 184 30.51 3.06 -15.57
N GLU A 185 30.22 2.50 -14.39
CA GLU A 185 30.42 3.18 -13.08
C GLU A 185 29.90 2.36 -11.87
N LYS A 186 30.79 2.22 -10.87
CA LYS A 186 30.61 1.74 -9.48
C LYS A 186 30.07 0.31 -9.26
N GLN A 187 31.02 -0.62 -9.09
CA GLN A 187 30.82 -1.90 -8.40
C GLN A 187 30.22 -1.69 -7.00
N ILE A 188 29.00 -2.18 -6.79
CA ILE A 188 28.46 -2.43 -5.45
C ILE A 188 29.05 -3.77 -5.00
N SER A 189 29.75 -3.76 -3.86
CA SER A 189 30.43 -4.93 -3.30
C SER A 189 29.43 -6.02 -2.91
N GLN A 190 29.46 -7.15 -3.63
CA GLN A 190 28.66 -8.36 -3.40
C GLN A 190 28.83 -8.94 -1.98
N THR A 191 29.96 -8.66 -1.32
CA THR A 191 30.30 -9.21 0.01
C THR A 191 29.43 -8.66 1.14
N SER A 192 28.72 -7.54 0.91
CA SER A 192 27.90 -6.90 1.95
C SER A 192 26.48 -7.48 2.05
N THR A 193 25.92 -7.96 0.94
CA THR A 193 24.51 -8.44 0.88
C THR A 193 24.40 -9.85 1.44
N GLU A 194 25.28 -10.77 1.03
CA GLU A 194 25.30 -12.15 1.53
C GLU A 194 25.49 -12.20 3.04
N LYS A 195 26.44 -11.42 3.57
CA LYS A 195 26.71 -11.34 5.02
C LYS A 195 25.51 -10.78 5.80
N TYR A 196 24.74 -9.88 5.20
CA TYR A 196 23.53 -9.35 5.81
C TYR A 196 22.39 -10.37 5.81
N LEU A 197 22.22 -11.13 4.72
CA LEU A 197 21.24 -12.21 4.62
C LEU A 197 21.57 -13.38 5.54
N GLU A 198 22.84 -13.78 5.66
CA GLU A 198 23.28 -14.82 6.58
C GLU A 198 22.98 -14.45 8.03
N LYS A 199 23.14 -13.18 8.41
CA LYS A 199 22.77 -12.70 9.74
C LYS A 199 21.27 -12.85 10.00
N ILE A 200 20.42 -12.38 9.08
CA ILE A 200 18.96 -12.43 9.24
C ILE A 200 18.46 -13.89 9.26
N LEU A 201 18.91 -14.71 8.32
CA LEU A 201 18.50 -16.12 8.23
C LEU A 201 19.04 -16.94 9.40
N GLY A 202 20.22 -16.59 9.93
CA GLY A 202 20.76 -17.19 11.16
C GLY A 202 19.89 -16.89 12.37
N ASP A 203 19.45 -15.65 12.53
CA ASP A 203 18.60 -15.21 13.64
C ASP A 203 17.17 -15.80 13.54
N ALA A 204 16.61 -15.93 12.33
CA ALA A 204 15.30 -16.54 12.09
C ALA A 204 15.27 -18.06 12.38
N ASN A 205 16.31 -18.80 12.00
CA ASN A 205 16.45 -20.23 12.31
C ASN A 205 16.74 -20.49 13.81
N ALA A 206 17.35 -19.54 14.51
CA ALA A 206 17.53 -19.61 15.96
C ALA A 206 16.19 -19.42 16.70
N ALA A 207 15.31 -18.54 16.20
CA ALA A 207 13.98 -18.32 16.75
C ALA A 207 13.02 -19.52 16.58
N GLU A 208 13.16 -20.30 15.50
CA GLU A 208 12.42 -21.57 15.35
C GLU A 208 12.86 -22.65 16.36
N ASN A 209 14.14 -22.64 16.78
CA ASN A 209 14.65 -23.60 17.77
C ASN A 209 14.27 -23.24 19.22
N ASP A 210 13.85 -22.01 19.50
CA ASP A 210 13.45 -21.55 20.84
C ASP A 210 11.92 -21.65 21.09
N LEU A 211 11.14 -22.03 20.05
CA LEU A 211 9.71 -22.34 20.14
C LEU A 211 9.42 -23.85 20.01
N GLY A 212 10.34 -24.68 20.52
CA GLY A 212 10.12 -26.10 20.71
C GLY A 212 9.00 -26.38 21.72
N GLY A 213 7.74 -26.42 21.26
CA GLY A 213 6.66 -26.80 22.17
C GLY A 213 5.22 -26.56 21.76
N PHE A 214 4.81 -26.69 20.49
CA PHE A 214 3.38 -26.94 20.21
C PHE A 214 3.21 -27.99 19.11
N HIS A 215 2.98 -29.23 19.56
CA HIS A 215 2.44 -30.30 18.74
C HIS A 215 1.13 -29.87 18.06
N ARG A 216 1.04 -30.07 16.75
CA ARG A 216 -0.24 -30.34 16.09
C ARG A 216 -0.12 -31.61 15.25
N GLY A 217 -0.42 -32.73 15.88
CA GLY A 217 -1.02 -33.84 15.16
C GLY A 217 -2.44 -33.45 14.75
N ARG A 218 -2.78 -33.68 13.48
CA ARG A 218 -4.05 -34.31 13.11
C ARG A 218 -3.96 -34.79 11.66
N ALA A 219 -3.71 -36.07 11.50
CA ALA A 219 -4.18 -36.81 10.34
C ALA A 219 -5.71 -36.81 10.36
N MET A 220 -6.35 -36.54 9.22
CA MET A 220 -7.69 -37.04 8.93
C MET A 220 -7.71 -37.49 7.47
N SER A 221 -7.56 -38.79 7.32
CA SER A 221 -8.19 -39.57 6.26
C SER A 221 -9.70 -39.55 6.46
N SER A 222 -10.47 -39.43 5.39
CA SER A 222 -11.69 -40.24 5.21
C SER A 222 -12.12 -40.24 3.76
N THR A 223 -12.07 -41.43 3.19
CA THR A 223 -12.93 -41.92 2.12
C THR A 223 -14.38 -41.89 2.59
N LEU A 224 -15.31 -41.50 1.71
CA LEU A 224 -16.51 -42.23 1.30
C LEU A 224 -17.15 -41.48 0.13
#